data_AF-W9NZ42-F1
#
_entry.id   AF-W9NZ42-F1
#
_cell.length_a   1.000
_cell.length_b   1.000
_cell.length_c   1.000
_cell.angle_alpha   90.00
_cell.angle_beta   90.00
_cell.angle_gamma   90.00
#
_symmetry.space_group_name_H-M   'P 1'
#
loop_
_entity.id
_entity.type
_entity.pdbx_description
1 polymer ?
#
loop_
_entity_poly.entity_id
_entity_poly.type
_entity_poly.pdbx_seq_one_letter_code
_entity_poly.pdbx_strand_id
1 'polypeptide(L)'
;MVNFALALIPEETLQATIDKFPKTQWHATLNQRAYNALASRPAPLFIETRTTSSTADRSKVRLGIWVAAWYQRLRDANSTKDPISIPLLQVLPPPVGKAYANVMQTPIDQAVRIGDTTSIVGMYQLLTALRVIGKWADTEFRTWIGDFLANIEIPSQ
;
A
#
# COMPACT_ATOMS: atom_id res chain seq x y z
N MET A 1 7.65 9.73 3.89
CA MET A 1 7.29 8.47 4.57
C MET A 1 5.83 8.60 4.97
N VAL A 2 5.02 7.62 4.61
CA VAL A 2 3.62 7.53 5.02
C VAL A 2 3.52 7.19 6.51
N ASN A 3 2.41 7.52 7.16
CA ASN A 3 2.28 7.33 8.61
C ASN A 3 2.08 5.86 8.98
N PHE A 4 1.25 5.16 8.23
CA PHE A 4 0.95 3.75 8.46
C PHE A 4 0.94 2.97 7.14
N ALA A 5 1.12 1.66 7.25
CA ALA A 5 0.95 0.72 6.16
C ALA A 5 0.27 -0.55 6.69
N LEU A 6 -0.60 -1.15 5.88
CA LEU A 6 -1.01 -2.54 6.10
C LEU A 6 0.08 -3.41 5.50
N ALA A 7 0.62 -4.33 6.28
CA ALA A 7 1.59 -5.31 5.83
C ALA A 7 0.91 -6.67 5.67
N LEU A 8 1.13 -7.33 4.53
CA LEU A 8 0.74 -8.72 4.34
C LEU A 8 1.60 -9.59 5.26
N ILE A 9 0.95 -10.48 6.01
CA ILE A 9 1.61 -11.55 6.76
C ILE A 9 1.47 -12.82 5.91
N PRO A 10 2.55 -13.23 5.20
CA PRO A 10 2.51 -14.37 4.31
C PRO A 10 2.56 -15.69 5.10
N GLU A 11 2.09 -16.76 4.46
CA GLU A 11 2.39 -18.12 4.90
C GLU A 11 3.86 -18.47 4.61
N GLU A 12 4.35 -19.56 5.21
CA GLU A 12 5.76 -19.93 5.19
C GLU A 12 6.36 -20.03 3.78
N THR A 13 5.62 -20.61 2.84
CA THR A 13 6.05 -20.77 1.44
C THR A 13 6.27 -19.42 0.75
N LEU A 14 5.33 -18.49 0.90
CA LEU A 14 5.43 -17.14 0.35
C LEU A 14 6.49 -16.31 1.08
N GLN A 15 6.63 -16.47 2.40
CA GLN A 15 7.69 -15.82 3.18
C GLN A 15 9.08 -16.21 2.65
N ALA A 16 9.32 -17.49 2.38
CA ALA A 16 10.59 -17.97 1.84
C ALA A 16 10.91 -17.35 0.46
N THR A 17 9.90 -17.13 -0.38
CA THR A 17 10.06 -16.44 -1.67
C THR A 17 10.39 -14.96 -1.46
N ILE A 18 9.68 -14.29 -0.55
CA ILE A 18 9.94 -12.89 -0.18
C ILE A 18 11.36 -12.70 0.36
N ASP A 19 11.87 -13.62 1.18
CA ASP A 19 13.20 -13.51 1.79
C ASP A 19 14.34 -13.69 0.76
N LYS A 20 14.08 -14.38 -0.35
CA LYS A 20 15.03 -14.50 -1.45
C LYS A 20 15.10 -13.23 -2.28
N PHE A 21 13.97 -12.54 -2.45
CA PHE A 21 13.86 -11.39 -3.33
C PHE A 21 14.93 -10.32 -3.07
N PRO A 22 15.08 -9.70 -1.87
CA PRO A 22 16.07 -8.66 -1.62
C PRO A 22 17.50 -9.03 -2.02
N LYS A 23 17.86 -10.32 -1.98
CA LYS A 23 19.21 -10.82 -2.29
C LYS A 23 19.51 -10.83 -3.79
N THR A 24 18.47 -10.82 -4.62
CA THR A 24 18.58 -10.86 -6.09
C THR A 24 18.52 -9.48 -6.74
N GLN A 25 18.35 -8.43 -5.93
CA GLN A 25 17.95 -7.11 -6.39
C GLN A 25 19.03 -6.09 -6.05
N TRP A 26 19.12 -5.02 -6.86
CA TRP A 26 20.03 -3.91 -6.58
C TRP A 26 19.76 -3.25 -5.22
N HIS A 27 18.49 -3.16 -4.84
CA HIS A 27 18.06 -2.73 -3.52
C HIS A 27 17.59 -3.92 -2.70
N ALA A 28 18.18 -4.10 -1.52
CA ALA A 28 17.85 -5.16 -0.57
C ALA A 28 16.51 -4.91 0.17
N THR A 29 15.49 -4.44 -0.54
CA THR A 29 14.15 -4.12 -0.03
C THR A 29 13.09 -4.43 -1.06
N LEU A 30 11.96 -4.95 -0.61
CA LEU A 30 10.74 -5.13 -1.39
C LEU A 30 9.95 -3.82 -1.51
N ASN A 31 9.83 -3.09 -0.41
CA ASN A 31 9.25 -1.76 -0.41
C ASN A 31 10.29 -0.69 -0.79
N GLN A 32 9.80 0.53 -1.00
CA GLN A 32 10.58 1.72 -1.39
C GLN A 32 11.54 2.25 -0.31
N ARG A 33 11.62 1.61 0.86
CA ARG A 33 12.55 1.97 1.95
C ARG A 33 13.03 0.74 2.73
N ALA A 34 14.26 0.86 3.23
CA ALA A 34 14.91 -0.12 4.10
C ALA A 34 14.48 -0.04 5.58
N TYR A 35 13.25 0.39 5.85
CA TYR A 35 12.72 0.34 7.22
C TYR A 35 12.40 -1.12 7.55
N ASN A 36 13.11 -1.73 8.50
CA ASN A 36 13.07 -3.18 8.76
C ASN A 36 11.66 -3.76 8.85
N ALA A 37 10.71 -3.05 9.46
CA ALA A 37 9.33 -3.55 9.60
C ALA A 37 8.57 -3.66 8.26
N LEU A 38 9.03 -2.99 7.21
CA LEU A 38 8.45 -2.98 5.86
C LEU A 38 9.44 -3.46 4.78
N ALA A 39 10.74 -3.56 5.06
CA ALA A 39 11.74 -3.88 4.04
C ALA A 39 11.46 -5.22 3.33
N SER A 40 10.99 -6.23 4.07
CA SER A 40 10.63 -7.57 3.57
C SER A 40 9.15 -7.91 3.77
N ARG A 41 8.27 -6.91 3.93
CA ARG A 41 6.83 -7.15 4.10
C ARG A 41 6.03 -6.44 3.02
N PRO A 42 5.48 -7.15 2.02
CA PRO A 42 4.61 -6.56 1.01
C PRO A 42 3.50 -5.73 1.66
N ALA A 43 3.32 -4.50 1.19
CA ALA A 43 2.39 -3.55 1.78
C ALA A 43 1.24 -3.22 0.80
N PRO A 44 0.06 -3.87 0.92
CA PRO A 44 -1.09 -3.64 0.05
C PRO A 44 -1.80 -2.29 0.26
N LEU A 45 -1.52 -1.56 1.35
CA LEU A 45 -2.19 -0.30 1.67
C LEU A 45 -1.22 0.65 2.35
N PHE A 46 -1.20 1.90 1.89
CA PHE A 46 -0.48 3.00 2.53
C PHE A 46 -1.44 4.06 3.05
N ILE A 47 -1.16 4.57 4.25
CA ILE A 47 -2.06 5.48 4.98
C ILE A 47 -1.30 6.74 5.38
N GLU A 48 -1.83 7.90 4.98
CA GLU A 48 -1.39 9.21 5.44
C GLU A 48 -2.48 9.85 6.30
N THR A 49 -2.12 10.21 7.52
CA THR A 49 -2.96 10.91 8.49
C THR A 49 -2.48 12.35 8.61
N ARG A 50 -3.41 13.31 8.61
CA ARG A 50 -3.08 14.72 8.87
C ARG A 50 -3.71 15.22 10.15
N THR A 51 -3.09 16.25 10.72
CA THR A 51 -3.58 16.99 11.90
C THR A 51 -4.33 18.27 11.54
N THR A 52 -4.21 18.75 10.29
CA THR A 52 -5.02 19.85 9.76
C THR A 52 -5.49 19.61 8.32
N SER A 53 -6.71 20.06 8.00
CA SER A 53 -7.29 19.97 6.65
C SER A 53 -6.54 20.81 5.61
N SER A 54 -5.87 21.89 6.04
CA SER A 54 -5.02 22.75 5.20
C SER A 54 -3.82 22.04 4.55
N THR A 55 -3.56 20.78 4.91
CA THR A 55 -2.47 19.97 4.37
C THR A 55 -2.94 18.78 3.53
N ALA A 56 -4.23 18.76 3.15
CA ALA A 56 -4.82 17.68 2.35
C ALA A 56 -4.04 17.42 1.05
N ASP A 57 -3.73 18.46 0.27
CA ASP A 57 -2.96 18.29 -0.97
C ASP A 57 -1.55 17.76 -0.71
N ARG A 58 -0.91 18.21 0.38
CA ARG A 58 0.40 17.66 0.78
C ARG A 58 0.33 16.18 1.13
N SER A 59 -0.76 15.68 1.72
CA SER A 59 -0.94 14.23 1.93
C SER A 59 -1.11 13.47 0.61
N LYS A 60 -1.88 14.00 -0.35
CA LYS A 60 -2.00 13.37 -1.68
C LYS A 60 -0.65 13.28 -2.38
N VAL A 61 0.13 14.37 -2.36
CA VAL A 61 1.49 14.38 -2.92
C VAL A 61 2.39 13.35 -2.23
N ARG A 62 2.33 13.23 -0.90
CA ARG A 62 3.12 12.21 -0.17
C ARG A 62 2.73 10.78 -0.54
N LEU A 63 1.43 10.48 -0.58
CA LEU A 63 0.92 9.18 -1.02
C LEU A 63 1.35 8.90 -2.48
N GLY A 64 1.29 9.91 -3.35
CA GLY A 64 1.70 9.80 -4.74
C GLY A 64 3.18 9.53 -4.93
N ILE A 65 4.05 10.29 -4.28
CA ILE A 65 5.50 10.03 -4.29
C ILE A 65 5.79 8.62 -3.73
N TRP A 66 5.11 8.25 -2.65
CA TRP A 66 5.32 6.97 -2.00
C TRP A 66 4.92 5.79 -2.89
N VAL A 67 3.75 5.85 -3.54
CA VAL A 67 3.30 4.80 -4.46
C VAL A 67 4.14 4.77 -5.73
N ALA A 68 4.52 5.93 -6.28
CA ALA A 68 5.37 6.00 -7.47
C ALA A 68 6.73 5.33 -7.22
N ALA A 69 7.34 5.55 -6.06
CA ALA A 69 8.59 4.89 -5.66
C ALA A 69 8.40 3.37 -5.48
N TRP A 70 7.26 2.93 -4.94
CA TRP A 70 6.94 1.50 -4.83
C TRP A 70 6.80 0.84 -6.20
N TYR A 71 6.05 1.46 -7.10
CA TYR A 71 5.92 1.00 -8.48
C TYR A 71 7.25 0.95 -9.22
N GLN A 72 8.12 1.94 -9.01
CA GLN A 72 9.45 1.91 -9.61
C GLN A 72 10.23 0.70 -9.12
N ARG A 73 10.21 0.42 -7.81
CA ARG A 73 10.81 -0.79 -7.23
C ARG A 73 10.28 -2.05 -7.94
N LEU A 74 8.97 -2.16 -8.14
CA LEU A 74 8.41 -3.33 -8.81
C LEU A 74 8.86 -3.44 -10.26
N ARG A 75 8.89 -2.34 -11.01
CA ARG A 75 9.41 -2.34 -12.40
C ARG A 75 10.88 -2.77 -12.45
N ASP A 76 11.68 -2.31 -11.52
CA ASP A 76 13.11 -2.69 -11.43
C ASP A 76 13.30 -4.16 -11.03
N ALA A 77 12.24 -4.86 -10.59
CA ALA A 77 12.31 -6.29 -10.30
C ALA A 77 12.46 -7.17 -11.54
N ASN A 78 12.15 -6.64 -12.73
CA ASN A 78 12.12 -7.38 -13.98
C ASN A 78 11.26 -8.67 -13.91
N SER A 79 10.07 -8.56 -13.29
CA SER A 79 9.06 -9.62 -13.33
C SER A 79 8.31 -9.58 -14.65
N THR A 80 7.91 -10.75 -15.17
CA THR A 80 6.99 -10.82 -16.33
C THR A 80 5.55 -10.44 -15.97
N LYS A 81 5.26 -10.20 -14.68
CA LYS A 81 3.97 -9.71 -14.19
C LYS A 81 3.98 -8.19 -14.04
N ASP A 82 2.93 -7.55 -14.55
CA ASP A 82 2.73 -6.13 -14.36
C ASP A 82 2.47 -5.77 -12.88
N PRO A 83 2.96 -4.60 -12.41
CA PRO A 83 2.61 -4.08 -11.10
C PRO A 83 1.10 -3.88 -10.89
N ILE A 84 0.57 -4.36 -9.77
CA ILE A 84 -0.85 -4.17 -9.40
C ILE A 84 -1.14 -2.77 -8.86
N SER A 85 -2.36 -2.28 -9.07
CA SER A 85 -2.89 -1.11 -8.37
C SER A 85 -3.18 -1.40 -6.90
N ILE A 86 -2.66 -0.54 -6.03
CA ILE A 86 -2.90 -0.62 -4.59
C ILE A 86 -3.74 0.57 -4.10
N PRO A 87 -4.66 0.36 -3.15
CA PRO A 87 -5.38 1.46 -2.52
C PRO A 87 -4.43 2.35 -1.70
N LEU A 88 -4.70 3.66 -1.73
CA LEU A 88 -4.06 4.65 -0.86
C LEU A 88 -5.12 5.30 0.01
N LEU A 89 -4.89 5.32 1.32
CA LEU A 89 -5.82 5.88 2.29
C LEU A 89 -5.33 7.24 2.80
N GLN A 90 -6.13 8.26 2.57
CA GLN A 90 -5.92 9.57 3.15
C GLN A 90 -6.90 9.77 4.30
N VAL A 91 -6.38 9.99 5.52
CA VAL A 91 -7.17 10.29 6.71
C VAL A 91 -7.03 11.77 7.05
N LEU A 92 -8.12 12.52 6.89
CA LEU A 92 -8.16 13.95 7.13
C LEU A 92 -8.88 14.27 8.44
N PRO A 93 -8.38 15.24 9.22
CA PRO A 93 -9.07 15.73 10.40
C PRO A 93 -10.17 16.72 9.98
N PRO A 94 -11.40 16.56 10.47
CA PRO A 94 -12.43 17.59 10.53
C PRO A 94 -12.22 18.42 11.81
N PRO A 95 -13.13 19.35 12.19
CA PRO A 95 -13.08 19.91 13.54
C PRO A 95 -13.01 18.78 14.60
N VAL A 96 -12.29 19.07 15.69
CA VAL A 96 -11.81 18.17 16.77
C VAL A 96 -12.53 16.81 16.88
N GLY A 97 -11.74 15.73 16.85
CA GLY A 97 -12.19 14.36 17.20
C GLY A 97 -12.81 13.55 16.06
N LYS A 98 -12.80 14.07 14.83
CA LYS A 98 -13.39 13.40 13.67
C LYS A 98 -12.30 12.95 12.68
N ALA A 99 -12.60 12.07 11.73
CA ALA A 99 -11.71 11.70 10.63
C ALA A 99 -12.51 11.37 9.35
N TYR A 100 -12.05 11.83 8.19
CA TYR A 100 -12.55 11.40 6.87
C TYR A 100 -11.52 10.51 6.22
N ALA A 101 -11.96 9.44 5.58
CA ALA A 101 -11.06 8.57 4.84
C ALA A 101 -11.40 8.58 3.35
N ASN A 102 -10.39 8.84 2.53
CA ASN A 102 -10.49 8.75 1.08
C ASN A 102 -9.64 7.59 0.57
N VAL A 103 -10.18 6.78 -0.33
CA VAL A 103 -9.40 5.81 -1.11
C VAL A 103 -9.04 6.45 -2.45
N MET A 104 -7.77 6.36 -2.82
CA MET A 104 -7.27 6.76 -4.13
C MET A 104 -6.76 5.50 -4.84
N GLN A 105 -7.23 5.27 -6.05
CA GLN A 105 -6.62 4.34 -7.01
C GLN A 105 -5.93 5.17 -8.08
N THR A 106 -4.84 4.68 -8.66
CA THR A 106 -4.08 5.41 -9.68
C THR A 106 -4.90 5.57 -10.97
N PRO A 107 -4.87 6.76 -11.62
CA PRO A 107 -4.15 7.96 -11.22
C PRO A 107 -4.84 8.69 -10.05
N ILE A 108 -4.03 9.32 -9.19
CA ILE A 108 -4.37 9.91 -7.87
C ILE A 108 -5.35 11.11 -7.94
N ASP A 109 -6.20 11.21 -8.96
CA ASP A 109 -7.13 12.33 -9.15
C ASP A 109 -8.53 12.06 -8.55
N GLN A 110 -8.97 10.80 -8.46
CA GLN A 110 -10.31 10.43 -7.99
C GLN A 110 -10.27 9.84 -6.57
N ALA A 111 -10.35 10.73 -5.58
CA ALA A 111 -10.49 10.34 -4.19
C ALA A 111 -11.97 10.05 -3.88
N VAL A 112 -12.29 8.82 -3.48
CA VAL A 112 -13.65 8.45 -3.06
C VAL A 112 -13.73 8.49 -1.54
N ARG A 113 -14.68 9.25 -0.99
CA ARG A 113 -14.97 9.26 0.45
C ARG A 113 -15.61 7.92 0.83
N ILE A 114 -14.95 7.17 1.71
CA ILE A 114 -15.39 5.83 2.14
C ILE A 114 -16.06 5.82 3.52
N GLY A 115 -16.14 6.97 4.19
CA GLY A 115 -16.85 7.13 5.46
C GLY A 115 -16.25 8.23 6.34
N ASP A 116 -16.71 8.29 7.58
CA ASP A 116 -16.24 9.24 8.59
C ASP A 116 -16.48 8.76 10.02
N THR A 117 -15.83 9.39 11.00
CA THR A 117 -16.05 9.08 12.42
C THR A 117 -17.07 10.01 13.09
N THR A 118 -17.88 10.74 12.31
CA THR A 118 -18.83 11.74 12.80
C THR A 118 -20.21 11.16 13.11
N SER A 119 -20.50 9.97 12.60
CA SER A 119 -21.76 9.28 12.76
C SER A 119 -21.55 7.77 12.85
N ILE A 120 -22.51 7.05 13.45
CA ILE A 120 -22.51 5.59 13.49
C ILE A 120 -22.51 5.02 12.06
N VAL A 121 -23.32 5.58 11.16
CA VAL A 121 -23.37 5.20 9.74
C VAL A 121 -22.00 5.39 9.08
N GLY A 122 -21.37 6.55 9.27
CA GLY A 122 -20.03 6.83 8.75
C GLY A 122 -18.97 5.84 9.26
N MET A 123 -19.03 5.46 10.54
CA MET A 123 -18.11 4.48 11.11
C MET A 123 -18.32 3.08 10.52
N TYR A 124 -19.57 2.67 10.30
CA TYR A 124 -19.87 1.39 9.62
C TYR A 124 -19.46 1.42 8.15
N GLN A 125 -19.55 2.56 7.45
CA GLN A 125 -19.02 2.72 6.10
C GLN A 125 -17.50 2.52 6.09
N LEU A 126 -16.76 3.18 7.01
CA LEU A 126 -15.32 2.99 7.16
C LEU A 126 -14.96 1.52 7.43
N LEU A 127 -15.63 0.89 8.39
CA LEU A 127 -15.40 -0.52 8.72
C LEU A 127 -15.66 -1.43 7.51
N THR A 128 -16.73 -1.17 6.75
CA THR A 128 -17.07 -1.94 5.56
C THR A 128 -16.00 -1.78 4.48
N ALA A 129 -15.56 -0.55 4.20
CA ALA A 129 -14.51 -0.29 3.22
C ALA A 129 -13.16 -0.93 3.63
N LEU A 130 -12.77 -0.83 4.90
CA LEU A 130 -11.57 -1.48 5.41
C LEU A 130 -11.64 -3.01 5.33
N ARG A 131 -12.81 -3.60 5.55
CA ARG A 131 -13.03 -5.06 5.35
C ARG A 131 -12.88 -5.46 3.90
N VAL A 132 -13.39 -4.67 2.96
CA VAL A 132 -13.22 -4.91 1.51
C VAL A 132 -11.76 -4.83 1.12
N ILE A 133 -11.03 -3.80 1.57
CA ILE A 133 -9.58 -3.66 1.33
C ILE A 133 -8.80 -4.82 1.95
N GLY A 134 -9.15 -5.21 3.19
CA GLY A 134 -8.51 -6.34 3.88
C GLY A 134 -8.73 -7.66 3.15
N LYS A 135 -9.95 -7.92 2.66
CA LYS A 135 -10.25 -9.10 1.86
C LYS A 135 -9.45 -9.09 0.55
N TRP A 136 -9.45 -7.98 -0.17
CA TRP A 136 -8.67 -7.81 -1.40
C TRP A 136 -7.17 -8.04 -1.16
N ALA A 137 -6.63 -7.51 -0.06
CA ALA A 137 -5.25 -7.68 0.34
C ALA A 137 -4.90 -9.16 0.62
N ASP A 138 -5.82 -9.88 1.25
CA ASP A 138 -5.63 -11.29 1.63
C ASP A 138 -5.85 -12.27 0.48
N THR A 139 -6.63 -11.87 -0.54
CA THR A 139 -6.89 -12.70 -1.72
C THR A 139 -6.08 -12.24 -2.93
N GLU A 140 -6.49 -11.16 -3.59
CA GLU A 140 -5.98 -10.76 -4.90
C GLU A 140 -4.53 -10.30 -4.82
N PHE A 141 -4.22 -9.43 -3.85
CA PHE A 141 -2.86 -8.95 -3.67
C PHE A 141 -1.90 -10.07 -3.23
N ARG A 142 -2.34 -10.95 -2.32
CA ARG A 142 -1.54 -12.10 -1.85
C ARG A 142 -1.20 -13.04 -3.02
N THR A 143 -2.18 -13.39 -3.84
CA THR A 143 -1.96 -14.22 -5.03
C THR A 143 -1.02 -13.49 -6.01
N TRP A 144 -1.32 -12.22 -6.31
CA TRP A 144 -0.50 -11.43 -7.24
C TRP A 144 0.95 -11.30 -6.79
N ILE A 145 1.24 -11.02 -5.51
CA ILE A 145 2.63 -10.84 -5.07
C ILE A 145 3.40 -12.16 -5.13
N GLY A 146 2.75 -13.30 -4.84
CA GLY A 146 3.34 -14.62 -5.01
C GLY A 146 3.73 -14.88 -6.47
N ASP A 147 2.79 -14.66 -7.39
CA ASP A 147 3.01 -14.81 -8.82
C ASP A 147 4.08 -13.84 -9.34
N PHE A 148 4.03 -12.58 -8.92
CA PHE A 148 4.97 -11.54 -9.30
C PHE A 148 6.40 -11.94 -8.92
N LEU A 149 6.62 -12.38 -7.69
CA LEU A 149 7.94 -12.77 -7.20
C LEU A 149 8.44 -14.07 -7.83
N ALA A 150 7.53 -15.01 -8.13
CA ALA A 150 7.88 -16.28 -8.79
C ALA A 150 8.32 -16.10 -10.25
N ASN A 151 7.90 -15.00 -10.90
CA ASN A 151 8.15 -14.73 -12.31
C ASN A 151 9.23 -13.65 -12.54
N ILE A 152 10.12 -13.45 -11.57
CA ILE A 152 11.28 -12.57 -11.72
C ILE A 152 12.30 -13.23 -12.62
N GLU A 153 12.62 -12.57 -13.73
CA GLU A 153 13.73 -12.97 -14.59
C GLU A 153 15.03 -12.57 -13.90
N ILE A 154 15.83 -13.58 -13.51
CA ILE A 154 17.20 -13.34 -13.05
C ILE A 154 18.02 -13.07 -14.30
N PRO A 155 18.62 -11.88 -14.46
CA PRO A 155 19.47 -11.61 -15.62
C PRO A 155 20.57 -12.67 -15.69
N SER A 156 20.69 -13.35 -16.82
CA SER A 156 21.84 -14.21 -17.11
C SER A 156 23.11 -13.37 -16.97
N GLN A 157 23.97 -13.75 -16.01
CA GLN A 157 25.28 -13.12 -15.80
C GLN A 157 26.17 -13.25 -17.04
#